data_AF-A0A7S4DH19-F1
#
_entry.id   AF-A0A7S4DH19-F1
#
_cell.length_a   1.000
_cell.length_b   1.000
_cell.length_c   1.000
_cell.angle_alpha   90.00
_cell.angle_beta   90.00
_cell.angle_gamma   90.00
#
_symmetry.space_group_name_H-M   'P 1'
#
loop_
_entity.id
_entity.type
_entity.pdbx_description
1 polymer ?
#
loop_
_entity_poly.entity_id
_entity_poly.type
_entity_poly.pdbx_seq_one_letter_code
_entity_poly.pdbx_strand_id
1 'polypeptide(L)'
;RPWLASVASGELAEDTTNREMEDPENNVPKLPHDKKWKQQQLPAWQPIATPRNTVITLALTGSLLLIIGSILVASNNQITQIVERYDNRCSLNATRCNISMSINEDMENSGNPLHFSYGLTNYFQTFRRYVKSRSDWQLADVDGTLETCDPLEKYDNGTTGSRTLYPCGLVANSYFNDTFKAFYCPPNSGTCELLTGDDWKSTVGWPPILSSIPYPLS
;
A
#
# COMPACT_ATOMS: atom_id res chain seq x y z
N ARG A 1 49.00 26.42 -5.64
CA ARG A 1 48.55 27.69 -6.27
C ARG A 1 47.02 27.66 -6.31
N PRO A 2 46.34 28.75 -5.94
CA PRO A 2 44.97 28.73 -5.43
C PRO A 2 43.94 29.29 -6.44
N TRP A 3 42.65 29.26 -6.04
CA TRP A 3 41.48 29.93 -6.66
C TRP A 3 40.91 29.23 -7.92
N LEU A 4 39.59 29.08 -8.10
CA LEU A 4 38.53 30.06 -7.95
C LEU A 4 37.15 29.43 -7.63
N ALA A 5 36.35 30.24 -6.95
CA ALA A 5 34.94 30.07 -6.62
C ALA A 5 34.02 30.20 -7.84
N SER A 6 32.81 29.66 -7.72
CA SER A 6 31.64 30.13 -8.46
C SER A 6 30.38 29.80 -7.67
N VAL A 7 29.81 30.80 -7.00
CA VAL A 7 28.37 30.83 -6.69
C VAL A 7 27.86 32.25 -6.85
N ALA A 8 27.03 32.37 -7.89
CA ALA A 8 25.92 33.27 -8.15
C ALA A 8 25.70 34.47 -7.22
N SER A 9 25.81 35.64 -7.83
CA SER A 9 25.22 36.91 -7.44
C SER A 9 23.70 36.77 -7.35
N GLY A 10 23.16 36.86 -6.13
CA GLY A 10 21.77 37.13 -5.86
C GLY A 10 21.67 38.55 -5.32
N GLU A 11 21.17 39.44 -6.17
CA GLU A 11 20.79 40.81 -5.88
C GLU A 11 19.89 40.87 -4.64
N LEU A 12 20.30 41.62 -3.61
CA LEU A 12 19.39 42.04 -2.55
C LEU A 12 19.45 43.56 -2.42
N ALA A 13 18.26 44.14 -2.55
CA ALA A 13 17.93 45.55 -2.57
C ALA A 13 18.72 46.42 -1.59
N GLU A 14 19.22 47.52 -2.13
CA GLU A 14 19.77 48.67 -1.42
C GLU A 14 18.62 49.43 -0.76
N ASP A 15 18.38 49.22 0.53
CA ASP A 15 17.52 50.09 1.33
C ASP A 15 18.36 51.28 1.81
N THR A 16 18.35 52.34 1.01
CA THR A 16 18.83 53.66 1.39
C THR A 16 17.82 54.31 2.32
N THR A 17 17.84 53.95 3.60
CA THR A 17 17.25 54.76 4.65
C THR A 17 18.27 55.01 5.76
N ASN A 18 18.63 56.28 5.89
CA ASN A 18 19.24 56.93 7.04
C ASN A 18 20.67 56.49 7.41
N ARG A 19 21.65 57.18 6.82
CA ARG A 19 22.93 57.42 7.53
C ARG A 19 22.68 58.48 8.59
N GLU A 20 22.10 58.10 9.73
CA GLU A 20 22.50 58.73 10.98
C GLU A 20 23.98 58.39 11.18
N MET A 21 24.81 59.42 11.29
CA MET A 21 26.19 59.31 11.69
C MET A 21 26.19 58.97 13.18
N GLU A 22 26.13 57.67 13.51
CA GLU A 22 26.32 57.19 14.88
C GLU A 22 27.73 57.57 15.34
N ASP A 23 27.76 58.29 16.46
CA ASP A 23 28.89 58.60 17.32
C ASP A 23 29.83 57.38 17.46
N PRO A 24 31.17 57.49 17.28
CA PRO A 24 32.07 56.33 17.38
C PRO A 24 32.24 55.81 18.82
N GLU A 25 31.40 56.23 19.76
CA GLU A 25 31.54 55.96 21.20
C GLU A 25 30.46 55.04 21.80
N ASN A 26 29.91 54.09 21.03
CA ASN A 26 29.44 52.80 21.59
C ASN A 26 29.05 51.77 20.52
N ASN A 27 29.93 51.51 19.56
CA ASN A 27 29.84 50.27 18.79
C ASN A 27 30.38 49.09 19.62
N VAL A 28 29.74 48.79 20.75
CA VAL A 28 29.98 47.52 21.46
C VAL A 28 29.11 46.46 20.78
N PRO A 29 29.69 45.53 20.00
CA PRO A 29 28.90 44.47 19.39
C PRO A 29 28.11 43.72 20.48
N LYS A 30 26.78 43.60 20.32
CA LYS A 30 25.93 42.87 21.27
C LYS A 30 26.46 41.45 21.39
N LEU A 31 26.96 41.11 22.57
CA LEU A 31 27.54 39.81 22.82
C LEU A 31 26.47 38.73 22.56
N PRO A 32 26.75 37.72 21.73
CA PRO A 32 25.80 36.66 21.47
C PRO A 32 25.45 35.94 22.78
N HIS A 33 24.18 35.59 22.93
CA HIS A 33 23.69 34.96 24.15
C HIS A 33 24.44 33.66 24.46
N ASP A 34 25.04 33.62 25.66
CA ASP A 34 25.83 32.52 26.19
C ASP A 34 24.95 31.38 26.73
N LYS A 35 24.12 30.80 25.85
CA LYS A 35 23.31 29.61 26.15
C LYS A 35 23.88 28.42 25.37
N LYS A 36 24.16 27.31 26.06
CA LYS A 36 24.71 26.07 25.47
C LYS A 36 24.00 25.58 24.20
N TRP A 37 22.67 25.77 24.12
CA TRP A 37 21.90 25.41 22.93
C TRP A 37 22.22 26.32 21.72
N LYS A 38 22.33 27.65 21.94
CA LYS A 38 22.65 28.62 20.87
C LYS A 38 24.09 28.49 20.39
N GLN A 39 24.98 28.04 21.29
CA GLN A 39 26.39 27.80 21.00
C GLN A 39 26.69 26.40 20.48
N GLN A 40 25.67 25.54 20.32
CA GLN A 40 25.83 24.15 19.87
C GLN A 40 26.79 23.32 20.76
N GLN A 41 26.79 23.59 22.07
CA GLN A 41 27.61 22.90 23.08
C GLN A 41 26.76 21.95 23.96
N LEU A 42 25.74 21.33 23.37
CA LEU A 42 24.99 20.29 24.05
C LEU A 42 25.86 19.02 24.15
N PRO A 43 25.76 18.24 25.25
CA PRO A 43 26.46 16.97 25.33
C PRO A 43 25.97 16.06 24.19
N ALA A 44 26.89 15.72 23.29
CA ALA A 44 26.61 14.83 22.17
C ALA A 44 27.35 13.51 22.38
N TRP A 45 26.65 12.41 22.13
CA TRP A 45 27.30 11.13 21.95
C TRP A 45 27.76 11.02 20.50
N GLN A 46 29.07 10.93 20.30
CA GLN A 46 29.69 10.84 18.97
C GLN A 46 30.37 9.49 18.83
N PRO A 47 29.63 8.41 18.50
CA PRO A 47 30.23 7.09 18.34
C PRO A 47 31.10 7.04 17.10
N ILE A 48 32.40 6.86 17.30
CA ILE A 48 33.34 6.61 16.21
C ILE A 48 33.31 5.11 15.89
N ALA A 49 32.86 4.75 14.69
CA ALA A 49 32.82 3.38 14.23
C ALA A 49 34.25 2.86 13.99
N THR A 50 34.83 2.22 14.99
CA THR A 50 36.13 1.54 14.87
C THR A 50 35.95 0.17 14.23
N PRO A 51 36.91 -0.31 13.40
CA PRO A 51 36.78 -1.60 12.70
C PRO A 51 36.43 -2.77 13.62
N ARG A 52 37.01 -2.81 14.83
CA ARG A 52 36.74 -3.85 15.83
C ARG A 52 35.29 -3.86 16.30
N ASN A 53 34.73 -2.69 16.64
CA ASN A 53 33.35 -2.60 17.12
C ASN A 53 32.34 -2.84 15.98
N THR A 54 32.67 -2.40 14.77
CA THR A 54 31.86 -2.68 13.58
C THR A 54 31.79 -4.18 13.28
N VAL A 55 32.90 -4.92 13.38
CA VAL A 55 32.90 -6.37 13.17
C VAL A 55 32.04 -7.10 14.23
N ILE A 56 32.13 -6.70 15.50
CA ILE A 56 31.33 -7.32 16.58
C ILE A 56 29.84 -7.07 16.37
N THR A 57 29.45 -5.82 16.09
CA THR A 57 28.04 -5.47 15.86
C THR A 57 27.47 -6.20 14.64
N LEU A 58 28.21 -6.27 13.54
CA LEU A 58 27.81 -7.02 12.35
C LEU A 58 27.68 -8.52 12.64
N ALA A 59 28.57 -9.12 13.43
CA ALA A 59 28.47 -10.53 13.80
C ALA A 59 27.22 -10.83 14.63
N LEU A 60 26.87 -9.94 15.58
CA LEU A 60 25.67 -10.08 16.40
C LEU A 60 24.39 -9.89 15.58
N THR A 61 24.32 -8.84 14.76
CA THR A 61 23.18 -8.60 13.88
C THR A 61 23.03 -9.72 12.84
N GLY A 62 24.14 -10.19 12.27
CA GLY A 62 24.14 -11.31 11.32
C GLY A 62 23.63 -12.61 11.94
N SER A 63 24.10 -12.95 13.15
CA SER A 63 23.62 -14.13 13.88
C SER A 63 22.12 -14.05 14.16
N LEU A 64 21.62 -12.89 14.61
CA LEU A 64 20.19 -12.68 14.84
C LEU A 64 19.38 -12.85 13.54
N LEU A 65 19.85 -12.29 12.43
CA LEU A 65 19.18 -12.43 11.13
C LEU A 65 19.20 -13.86 10.61
N LEU A 66 20.26 -14.64 10.87
CA LEU A 66 20.30 -16.07 10.50
C LEU A 66 19.29 -16.89 11.31
N ILE A 67 19.16 -16.62 12.61
CA ILE A 67 18.17 -17.27 13.46
C ILE A 67 16.77 -16.95 12.94
N ILE A 68 16.44 -15.67 12.76
CA ILE A 68 15.12 -15.23 12.27
C ILE A 68 14.85 -15.78 10.86
N GLY A 69 15.83 -15.72 9.96
CA GLY A 69 15.72 -16.23 8.60
C GLY A 69 15.47 -17.74 8.56
N SER A 70 16.14 -18.51 9.43
CA SER A 70 15.93 -19.96 9.51
C SER A 70 14.51 -20.32 9.96
N ILE A 71 13.96 -19.59 10.95
CA ILE A 71 12.58 -19.76 11.41
C ILE A 71 11.60 -19.39 10.30
N LEU A 72 11.80 -18.26 9.61
CA LEU A 72 10.92 -17.83 8.53
C LEU A 72 10.86 -18.84 7.38
N VAL A 73 12.00 -19.40 6.96
CA VAL A 73 12.05 -20.44 5.92
C VAL A 73 11.33 -21.70 6.38
N ALA A 74 11.53 -22.13 7.63
CA ALA A 74 10.85 -23.29 8.19
C ALA A 74 9.32 -23.10 8.20
N SER A 75 8.83 -21.93 8.62
CA SER A 75 7.41 -21.60 8.60
C SER A 75 6.85 -21.48 7.18
N ASN A 76 7.59 -20.94 6.23
CA ASN A 76 7.14 -20.80 4.84
C ASN A 76 6.98 -22.16 4.14
N ASN A 77 7.85 -23.13 4.46
CA ASN A 77 7.80 -24.47 3.88
C ASN A 77 6.59 -25.30 4.36
N GLN A 78 5.87 -24.85 5.39
CA GLN A 78 4.64 -25.50 5.87
C GLN A 78 3.39 -25.02 5.10
N ILE A 79 3.51 -24.00 4.25
CA ILE A 79 2.37 -23.44 3.51
C ILE A 79 2.27 -24.12 2.14
N THR A 80 1.23 -24.94 1.96
CA THR A 80 0.89 -25.54 0.66
C THR A 80 -0.02 -24.60 -0.12
N GLN A 81 0.40 -24.20 -1.32
CA GLN A 81 -0.39 -23.36 -2.24
C GLN A 81 -0.60 -24.08 -3.56
N ILE A 82 -1.84 -24.08 -4.05
CA ILE A 82 -2.20 -24.59 -5.38
C ILE A 82 -2.69 -23.42 -6.22
N VAL A 83 -2.14 -23.26 -7.42
CA VAL A 83 -2.51 -22.18 -8.34
C VAL A 83 -2.87 -22.80 -9.69
N GLU A 84 -4.12 -22.62 -10.10
CA GLU A 84 -4.63 -23.09 -11.38
C GLU A 84 -5.09 -21.90 -12.23
N ARG A 85 -4.63 -21.86 -13.49
CA ARG A 85 -5.06 -20.85 -14.46
C ARG A 85 -6.26 -21.36 -15.25
N TYR A 86 -7.31 -20.53 -15.33
CA TYR A 86 -8.58 -20.89 -15.93
C TYR A 86 -8.96 -20.10 -17.19
N ASP A 87 -8.19 -19.06 -17.53
CA ASP A 87 -8.37 -18.20 -18.71
C ASP A 87 -8.38 -18.97 -20.03
N ASN A 88 -7.55 -20.01 -20.15
CA ASN A 88 -7.46 -20.84 -21.35
C ASN A 88 -8.43 -22.03 -21.37
N ARG A 89 -9.10 -22.34 -20.25
CA ARG A 89 -10.04 -23.47 -20.12
C ARG A 89 -11.50 -23.02 -20.13
N CYS A 90 -11.74 -21.80 -19.66
CA CYS A 90 -13.06 -21.19 -19.58
C CYS A 90 -13.23 -20.18 -20.71
N SER A 91 -14.24 -20.37 -21.57
CA SER A 91 -14.60 -19.37 -22.58
C SER A 91 -15.43 -18.25 -21.94
N LEU A 92 -15.20 -17.00 -22.38
CA LEU A 92 -15.91 -15.80 -21.88
C LEU A 92 -17.44 -15.87 -22.05
N ASN A 93 -17.94 -16.68 -22.99
CA ASN A 93 -19.36 -16.84 -23.26
C ASN A 93 -19.96 -18.11 -22.61
N ALA A 94 -19.18 -18.89 -21.87
CA ALA A 94 -19.69 -20.08 -21.21
C ALA A 94 -20.41 -19.69 -19.90
N THR A 95 -21.63 -20.21 -19.70
CA THR A 95 -22.42 -19.96 -18.48
C THR A 95 -21.82 -20.62 -17.24
N ARG A 96 -21.02 -21.67 -17.42
CA ARG A 96 -20.35 -22.42 -16.34
C ARG A 96 -19.01 -22.95 -16.83
N CYS A 97 -18.01 -22.89 -15.96
CA CYS A 97 -16.72 -23.51 -16.19
C CYS A 97 -16.33 -24.33 -14.95
N ASN A 98 -15.95 -25.58 -15.17
CA ASN A 98 -15.58 -26.49 -14.09
C ASN A 98 -14.07 -26.76 -14.16
N ILE A 99 -13.39 -26.56 -13.04
CA ILE A 99 -11.95 -26.80 -12.89
C ILE A 99 -11.79 -27.74 -11.71
N SER A 100 -11.14 -28.87 -11.94
CA SER A 100 -10.81 -29.84 -10.88
C SER A 100 -9.37 -29.64 -10.44
N MET A 101 -9.16 -29.48 -9.14
CA MET A 101 -7.85 -29.42 -8.51
C MET A 101 -7.68 -30.62 -7.59
N SER A 102 -6.54 -31.31 -7.68
CA SER A 102 -6.20 -32.43 -6.80
C SER A 102 -5.31 -31.94 -5.66
N ILE A 103 -5.78 -32.09 -4.43
CA ILE A 103 -5.02 -31.79 -3.22
C ILE A 103 -4.31 -33.09 -2.81
N ASN A 104 -2.99 -33.15 -2.96
CA ASN A 104 -2.20 -34.36 -2.71
C ASN A 104 -1.68 -34.46 -1.26
N GLU A 105 -1.77 -33.38 -0.50
CA GLU A 105 -1.25 -33.27 0.87
C GLU A 105 -2.32 -32.69 1.79
N ASP A 106 -2.43 -33.24 2.99
CA ASP A 106 -3.37 -32.74 3.99
C ASP A 106 -2.96 -31.35 4.46
N MET A 107 -3.82 -30.37 4.20
CA MET A 107 -3.60 -28.97 4.59
C MET A 107 -3.84 -28.73 6.10
N GLU A 108 -4.24 -29.76 6.84
CA GLU A 108 -4.51 -29.71 8.29
C GLU A 108 -3.26 -29.33 9.11
N ASN A 109 -2.08 -29.78 8.67
CA ASN A 109 -0.81 -29.52 9.36
C ASN A 109 -0.41 -28.03 9.38
N SER A 110 -1.07 -27.19 8.59
CA SER A 110 -0.79 -25.75 8.53
C SER A 110 -1.44 -24.95 9.66
N GLY A 111 -2.38 -25.54 10.42
CA GLY A 111 -3.08 -24.89 11.55
C GLY A 111 -3.88 -23.64 11.18
N ASN A 112 -4.00 -23.32 9.88
CA ASN A 112 -4.57 -22.10 9.35
C ASN A 112 -5.82 -22.40 8.53
N PRO A 113 -6.80 -21.48 8.48
CA PRO A 113 -7.98 -21.65 7.64
C PRO A 113 -7.59 -21.65 6.16
N LEU A 114 -8.28 -22.47 5.36
CA LEU A 114 -8.12 -22.49 3.92
C LEU A 114 -8.56 -21.15 3.33
N HIS A 115 -7.70 -20.54 2.51
CA HIS A 115 -8.00 -19.29 1.84
C HIS A 115 -8.05 -19.50 0.32
N PHE A 116 -9.15 -19.07 -0.28
CA PHE A 116 -9.32 -19.04 -1.73
C PHE A 116 -9.11 -17.61 -2.23
N SER A 117 -8.18 -17.42 -3.16
CA SER A 117 -7.92 -16.12 -3.79
C SER A 117 -7.93 -16.24 -5.30
N TYR A 118 -8.43 -15.21 -5.96
CA TYR A 118 -8.25 -15.03 -7.40
C TYR A 118 -7.03 -14.13 -7.67
N GLY A 119 -6.31 -14.42 -8.74
CA GLY A 119 -5.16 -13.65 -9.18
C GLY A 119 -5.36 -13.16 -10.60
N LEU A 120 -5.12 -11.86 -10.82
CA LEU A 120 -5.14 -11.25 -12.14
C LEU A 120 -3.70 -11.00 -12.60
N THR A 121 -3.37 -11.43 -13.82
CA THR A 121 -2.07 -11.13 -14.45
C THR A 121 -2.25 -10.07 -15.53
N ASN A 122 -1.22 -9.27 -15.80
CA ASN A 122 -1.26 -8.15 -16.75
C ASN A 122 -2.35 -7.10 -16.44
N TYR A 123 -2.70 -6.92 -15.16
CA TYR A 123 -3.66 -5.93 -14.69
C TYR A 123 -2.98 -4.93 -13.75
N PHE A 124 -2.81 -3.69 -14.22
CA PHE A 124 -1.99 -2.67 -13.54
C PHE A 124 -2.80 -1.75 -12.63
N GLN A 125 -3.24 -2.26 -11.48
CA GLN A 125 -4.02 -1.50 -10.49
C GLN A 125 -3.23 -0.33 -9.86
N THR A 126 -1.90 -0.30 -9.98
CA THR A 126 -1.05 0.73 -9.36
C THR A 126 -0.92 2.01 -10.20
N PHE A 127 -1.49 2.04 -11.41
CA PHE A 127 -1.38 3.21 -12.28
C PHE A 127 -2.00 4.45 -11.62
N ARG A 128 -1.25 5.56 -11.55
CA ARG A 128 -1.65 6.76 -10.78
C ARG A 128 -3.06 7.26 -11.13
N ARG A 129 -3.43 7.32 -12.41
CA ARG A 129 -4.76 7.79 -12.82
C ARG A 129 -5.85 6.78 -12.45
N TYR A 130 -5.55 5.49 -12.52
CA TYR A 130 -6.46 4.42 -12.12
C TYR A 130 -6.75 4.49 -10.62
N VAL A 131 -5.71 4.53 -9.78
CA VAL A 131 -5.85 4.63 -8.31
C VAL A 131 -6.61 5.88 -7.88
N LYS A 132 -6.39 7.01 -8.56
CA LYS A 132 -7.06 8.28 -8.26
C LYS A 132 -8.52 8.33 -8.71
N SER A 133 -8.91 7.52 -9.69
CA SER A 133 -10.25 7.56 -10.30
C SER A 133 -11.28 6.83 -9.43
N ARG A 134 -11.68 7.48 -8.32
CA ARG A 134 -12.69 7.04 -7.35
C ARG A 134 -13.18 8.22 -6.52
N SER A 135 -14.37 8.12 -5.93
CA SER A 135 -14.89 9.11 -4.97
C SER A 135 -14.99 8.48 -3.58
N ASP A 136 -14.15 8.95 -2.66
CA ASP A 136 -14.15 8.45 -1.27
C ASP A 136 -15.42 8.90 -0.52
N TRP A 137 -15.98 10.07 -0.86
CA TRP A 137 -17.26 10.55 -0.31
C TRP A 137 -18.41 9.63 -0.67
N GLN A 138 -18.48 9.21 -1.93
CA GLN A 138 -19.51 8.30 -2.41
C GLN A 138 -19.40 6.91 -1.78
N LEU A 139 -18.18 6.38 -1.61
CA LEU A 139 -17.96 5.09 -0.95
C LEU A 139 -18.32 5.12 0.54
N ALA A 140 -18.26 6.30 1.16
CA ALA A 140 -18.72 6.53 2.52
C ALA A 140 -20.23 6.85 2.61
N ASP A 141 -20.96 6.84 1.49
CA ASP A 141 -22.38 7.22 1.40
C ASP A 141 -22.65 8.65 1.91
N VAL A 142 -21.75 9.58 1.58
CA VAL A 142 -21.83 11.01 1.91
C VAL A 142 -21.83 11.85 0.63
N ASP A 143 -22.70 12.86 0.58
CA ASP A 143 -22.70 13.84 -0.51
C ASP A 143 -21.38 14.65 -0.50
N GLY A 144 -20.65 14.62 -1.61
CA GLY A 144 -19.34 15.25 -1.72
C GLY A 144 -18.93 15.56 -3.16
N THR A 145 -17.70 16.08 -3.32
CA THR A 145 -17.17 16.43 -4.64
C THR A 145 -16.80 15.19 -5.45
N LEU A 146 -17.06 15.25 -6.75
CA LEU A 146 -16.85 14.16 -7.71
C LEU A 146 -15.61 14.36 -8.61
N GLU A 147 -14.81 15.39 -8.33
CA GLU A 147 -13.67 15.80 -9.17
C GLU A 147 -12.59 14.71 -9.34
N THR A 148 -12.53 13.74 -8.42
CA THR A 148 -11.56 12.64 -8.49
C THR A 148 -12.04 11.47 -9.35
N CYS A 149 -13.27 11.48 -9.88
CA CYS A 149 -13.83 10.36 -10.64
C CYS A 149 -13.56 10.37 -12.15
N ASP A 150 -12.79 11.34 -12.66
CA ASP A 150 -12.42 11.40 -14.09
C ASP A 150 -11.73 10.11 -14.58
N PRO A 151 -12.05 9.60 -15.79
CA PRO A 151 -13.02 10.12 -16.76
C PRO A 151 -14.45 9.56 -16.61
N LEU A 152 -14.70 8.68 -15.64
CA LEU A 152 -15.98 7.96 -15.47
C LEU A 152 -16.79 8.54 -14.31
N GLU A 153 -17.10 9.85 -14.38
CA GLU A 153 -17.95 10.52 -13.40
C GLU A 153 -19.44 10.30 -13.70
N LYS A 154 -19.81 10.47 -14.98
CA LYS A 154 -21.21 10.47 -15.43
C LYS A 154 -21.40 9.56 -16.62
N TYR A 155 -22.59 8.97 -16.68
CA TYR A 155 -23.06 8.24 -17.85
C TYR A 155 -23.94 9.17 -18.68
N ASP A 156 -23.54 9.40 -19.93
CA ASP A 156 -24.34 10.14 -20.90
C ASP A 156 -24.88 9.18 -21.97
N ASN A 157 -26.20 9.08 -22.05
CA ASN A 157 -26.92 8.29 -23.06
C ASN A 157 -27.60 9.19 -24.11
N GLY A 158 -27.22 10.47 -24.18
CA GLY A 158 -27.67 11.44 -25.19
C GLY A 158 -29.16 11.82 -25.18
N THR A 159 -30.01 11.13 -24.41
CA THR A 159 -31.48 11.23 -24.47
C THR A 159 -32.13 11.54 -23.12
N THR A 160 -31.45 11.26 -22.02
CA THR A 160 -31.88 11.56 -20.65
C THR A 160 -30.66 12.16 -19.96
N GLY A 161 -30.79 13.34 -19.36
CA GLY A 161 -29.65 14.14 -18.87
C GLY A 161 -28.60 13.35 -18.09
N SER A 162 -27.37 13.89 -18.07
CA SER A 162 -26.18 13.28 -17.47
C SER A 162 -26.43 12.76 -16.04
N ARG A 163 -26.36 11.43 -15.86
CA ARG A 163 -26.54 10.77 -14.54
C ARG A 163 -25.17 10.44 -13.95
N THR A 164 -24.96 10.78 -12.68
CA THR A 164 -23.74 10.40 -11.96
C THR A 164 -23.70 8.89 -11.74
N LEU A 165 -22.55 8.27 -11.98
CA LEU A 165 -22.34 6.83 -11.73
C LEU A 165 -22.21 6.57 -10.23
N TYR A 166 -22.83 5.49 -9.72
CA TYR A 166 -22.71 5.05 -8.33
C TYR A 166 -22.37 3.57 -8.26
N PRO A 167 -21.15 3.19 -7.82
CA PRO A 167 -19.95 4.03 -7.60
C PRO A 167 -19.34 4.59 -8.91
N CYS A 168 -18.67 5.75 -8.84
CA CYS A 168 -17.96 6.36 -9.96
C CYS A 168 -16.47 6.01 -10.01
N GLY A 169 -15.87 6.20 -11.19
CA GLY A 169 -14.43 6.03 -11.43
C GLY A 169 -14.01 4.68 -12.02
N LEU A 170 -12.76 4.63 -12.49
CA LEU A 170 -12.19 3.47 -13.18
C LEU A 170 -12.11 2.23 -12.27
N VAL A 171 -11.81 2.42 -10.98
CA VAL A 171 -11.61 1.30 -10.04
C VAL A 171 -12.88 0.47 -9.87
N ALA A 172 -14.02 1.16 -9.75
CA ALA A 172 -15.32 0.53 -9.59
C ALA A 172 -15.81 -0.10 -10.90
N ASN A 173 -15.54 0.54 -12.04
CA ASN A 173 -15.99 0.06 -13.34
C ASN A 173 -15.28 -1.24 -13.79
N SER A 174 -14.02 -1.43 -13.42
CA SER A 174 -13.28 -2.66 -13.68
C SER A 174 -13.25 -3.60 -12.47
N TYR A 175 -14.35 -3.63 -11.72
CA TYR A 175 -14.57 -4.62 -10.68
C TYR A 175 -14.61 -6.04 -11.28
N PHE A 176 -14.04 -6.98 -10.55
CA PHE A 176 -13.97 -8.37 -10.97
C PHE A 176 -15.34 -9.05 -10.81
N ASN A 177 -15.90 -9.56 -11.91
CA ASN A 177 -17.29 -10.01 -11.98
C ASN A 177 -17.48 -11.53 -12.12
N ASP A 178 -16.42 -12.34 -11.98
CA ASP A 178 -16.60 -13.80 -11.96
C ASP A 178 -17.15 -14.24 -10.59
N THR A 179 -17.94 -15.30 -10.61
CA THR A 179 -18.51 -15.91 -9.40
C THR A 179 -17.98 -17.33 -9.24
N PHE A 180 -17.46 -17.63 -8.05
CA PHE A 180 -16.88 -18.95 -7.75
C PHE A 180 -17.80 -19.74 -6.84
N LYS A 181 -17.95 -21.03 -7.16
CA LYS A 181 -18.61 -22.03 -6.31
C LYS A 181 -17.65 -23.20 -6.15
N ALA A 182 -17.32 -23.53 -4.91
CA ALA A 182 -16.40 -24.60 -4.59
C ALA A 182 -17.15 -25.87 -4.21
N PHE A 183 -16.68 -27.01 -4.71
CA PHE A 183 -17.21 -28.33 -4.38
C PHE A 183 -16.10 -29.19 -3.79
N TYR A 184 -16.38 -29.86 -2.68
CA TYR A 184 -15.49 -30.86 -2.09
C TYR A 184 -15.90 -32.26 -2.54
N CYS A 185 -14.97 -32.99 -3.14
CA CYS A 185 -15.20 -34.34 -3.63
C CYS A 185 -14.25 -35.30 -2.88
N PRO A 186 -14.75 -36.16 -1.97
CA PRO A 186 -13.90 -37.10 -1.25
C PRO A 186 -13.37 -38.21 -2.18
N PRO A 187 -12.15 -38.72 -1.95
CA PRO A 187 -11.70 -39.91 -2.66
C PRO A 187 -12.63 -41.08 -2.32
N ASN A 188 -13.19 -41.72 -3.35
CA ASN A 188 -14.06 -42.92 -3.29
C ASN A 188 -15.55 -42.74 -2.94
N SER A 189 -16.06 -41.51 -2.75
CA SER A 189 -17.50 -41.30 -2.48
C SER A 189 -18.35 -41.10 -3.75
N GLY A 190 -17.73 -40.70 -4.87
CA GLY A 190 -18.41 -40.48 -6.15
C GLY A 190 -19.37 -39.27 -6.17
N THR A 191 -19.59 -38.62 -5.04
CA THR A 191 -20.46 -37.45 -4.88
C THR A 191 -19.66 -36.24 -4.41
N CYS A 192 -19.93 -35.08 -4.99
CA CYS A 192 -19.31 -33.82 -4.59
C CYS A 192 -20.29 -32.98 -3.80
N GLU A 193 -19.86 -32.46 -2.65
CA GLU A 193 -20.65 -31.59 -1.78
C GLU A 193 -20.34 -30.14 -2.09
N LEU A 194 -21.36 -29.28 -2.11
CA LEU A 194 -21.19 -27.83 -2.31
C LEU A 194 -20.78 -27.19 -0.98
N LEU A 195 -19.67 -26.45 -0.97
CA LEU A 195 -19.25 -25.69 0.20
C LEU A 195 -20.17 -24.46 0.38
N THR A 196 -20.83 -24.36 1.53
CA THR A 196 -21.73 -23.23 1.86
C THR A 196 -21.66 -22.90 3.35
N GLY A 197 -22.04 -21.67 3.72
CA GLY A 197 -22.12 -21.26 5.12
C GLY A 197 -20.74 -21.04 5.74
N ASP A 198 -20.49 -21.64 6.90
CA ASP A 198 -19.22 -21.50 7.62
C ASP A 198 -18.02 -22.07 6.84
N ASP A 199 -18.26 -23.06 5.97
CA ASP A 199 -17.25 -23.67 5.11
C ASP A 199 -16.92 -22.82 3.87
N TRP A 200 -17.77 -21.85 3.52
CA TRP A 200 -17.55 -20.93 2.40
C TRP A 200 -18.07 -19.53 2.72
N LYS A 201 -17.21 -18.75 3.39
CA LYS A 201 -17.49 -17.36 3.70
C LYS A 201 -17.24 -16.46 2.49
N SER A 202 -18.31 -15.93 1.89
CA SER A 202 -18.22 -15.01 0.75
C SER A 202 -17.70 -13.61 1.12
N THR A 203 -17.96 -13.16 2.36
CA THR A 203 -17.49 -11.85 2.83
C THR A 203 -16.08 -11.92 3.38
N VAL A 204 -15.13 -11.42 2.61
CA VAL A 204 -13.72 -11.27 3.00
C VAL A 204 -13.36 -9.79 3.00
N GLY A 205 -12.89 -9.28 4.14
CA GLY A 205 -12.47 -7.90 4.28
C GLY A 205 -11.94 -7.61 5.67
N TRP A 206 -11.12 -6.58 5.79
CA TRP A 206 -10.66 -6.12 7.11
C TRP A 206 -11.85 -5.60 7.92
N PRO A 207 -11.95 -5.93 9.23
CA PRO A 207 -13.09 -5.52 10.04
C PRO A 207 -13.43 -4.01 9.98
N PRO A 208 -12.46 -3.07 10.00
CA PRO A 208 -12.74 -1.64 9.88
C PRO A 208 -13.42 -1.25 8.56
N ILE A 209 -13.09 -1.95 7.46
CA ILE A 209 -13.70 -1.70 6.15
C ILE A 209 -15.12 -2.25 6.16
N LEU A 210 -15.31 -3.49 6.62
CA LEU A 210 -16.63 -4.12 6.66
C LEU A 210 -17.63 -3.35 7.53
N SER A 211 -17.18 -2.74 8.63
CA SER A 211 -18.04 -1.89 9.47
C SER A 211 -18.44 -0.56 8.83
N SER A 212 -17.74 -0.12 7.79
CA SER A 212 -18.03 1.14 7.08
C SER A 212 -19.01 0.98 5.93
N ILE A 213 -19.38 -0.25 5.55
CA ILE A 213 -20.26 -0.50 4.42
C ILE A 213 -21.73 -0.41 4.91
N PRO A 214 -22.54 0.51 4.35
CA PRO A 214 -23.93 0.71 4.78
C PRO A 214 -24.88 -0.43 4.37
N TYR A 215 -24.48 -1.32 3.46
CA TYR A 215 -25.29 -2.43 2.94
C TYR A 215 -24.56 -3.78 3.01
N PRO A 216 -25.26 -4.90 3.24
CA PRO A 216 -24.63 -6.22 3.15
C PRO A 216 -24.12 -6.49 1.73
N LEU A 217 -22.86 -6.91 1.61
CA LEU A 217 -22.26 -7.36 0.36
C LEU A 217 -22.97 -8.66 -0.08
N SER A 218 -23.66 -8.62 -1.23
CA SER A 218 -24.38 -9.75 -1.83
C SER A 218 -23.44 -10.74 -2.51
#